data_AF-A0A6A7KJJ9-F1
#
_entry.id   AF-A0A6A7KJJ9-F1
#
_cell.length_a   1.000
_cell.length_b   1.000
_cell.length_c   1.000
_cell.angle_alpha   90.00
_cell.angle_beta   90.00
_cell.angle_gamma   90.00
#
_symmetry.space_group_name_H-M   'P 1'
#
loop_
_entity.id
_entity.type
_entity.pdbx_description
1 polymer ?
#
loop_
_entity_poly.entity_id
_entity_poly.type
_entity_poly.pdbx_seq_one_letter_code
_entity_poly.pdbx_strand_id
1 'polypeptide(L)'
;MRNVSNELSWLSLTRQLLPDRAEEIARLAAISEPFRSLCEDYALAVNTLRRLESENRQQDVERMVEYRELIAELERELSESLGAVSK
;
A
#
# COMPACT_ATOMS: atom_id res chain seq x y z
N MET A 1 -18.58 3.04 14.76
CA MET A 1 -18.86 2.99 13.31
C MET A 1 -17.55 2.66 12.61
N ARG A 2 -17.35 1.42 12.15
CA ARG A 2 -16.19 1.09 11.30
C ARG A 2 -16.50 1.67 9.92
N ASN A 3 -15.65 2.57 9.45
CA ASN A 3 -15.82 3.27 8.19
C ASN A 3 -15.51 2.28 7.05
N VAL A 4 -16.54 1.56 6.59
CA VAL A 4 -16.44 0.47 5.59
C VAL A 4 -16.00 0.96 4.19
N SER A 5 -15.79 2.26 4.03
CA SER A 5 -15.47 2.89 2.74
C SER A 5 -13.97 2.91 2.39
N ASN A 6 -13.06 2.49 3.29
CA ASN A 6 -11.60 2.48 3.01
C ASN A 6 -11.00 1.07 2.86
N GLU A 7 -11.61 0.03 3.44
CA GLU A 7 -11.16 -1.37 3.31
C GLU A 7 -11.15 -1.88 1.86
N LEU A 8 -12.04 -1.34 1.02
CA LEU A 8 -12.14 -1.69 -0.39
C LEU A 8 -11.09 -1.01 -1.28
N SER A 9 -10.37 0.01 -0.77
CA SER A 9 -9.32 0.74 -1.51
C SER A 9 -7.94 0.11 -1.29
N TRP A 10 -7.55 -0.08 -0.04
CA TRP A 10 -6.18 -0.52 0.26
C TRP A 10 -5.95 -1.99 -0.08
N LEU A 11 -6.92 -2.87 0.23
CA LEU A 11 -6.78 -4.29 -0.06
C LEU A 11 -6.69 -4.56 -1.57
N SER A 12 -7.41 -3.76 -2.37
CA SER A 12 -7.34 -3.84 -3.84
C SER A 12 -5.95 -3.47 -4.35
N LEU A 13 -5.36 -2.37 -3.87
CA LEU A 13 -4.06 -1.90 -4.33
C LEU A 13 -2.95 -2.88 -3.95
N THR A 14 -2.95 -3.37 -2.72
CA THR A 14 -1.95 -4.36 -2.28
C THR A 14 -2.08 -5.69 -3.04
N ARG A 15 -3.31 -6.11 -3.39
CA ARG A 15 -3.53 -7.29 -4.24
C ARG A 15 -3.08 -7.09 -5.69
N GLN A 16 -3.13 -5.86 -6.21
CA GLN A 16 -2.60 -5.55 -7.54
C GLN A 16 -1.08 -5.55 -7.56
N LEU A 17 -0.44 -5.16 -6.45
CA LEU A 17 1.02 -5.23 -6.29
C LEU A 17 1.53 -6.68 -6.32
N LEU A 18 0.85 -7.59 -5.61
CA LEU A 18 1.25 -9.00 -5.46
C LEU A 18 0.08 -9.94 -5.78
N PRO A 19 -0.31 -10.07 -7.06
CA PRO A 19 -1.52 -10.81 -7.45
C PRO A 19 -1.46 -12.28 -7.07
N ASP A 20 -0.30 -12.91 -7.16
CA ASP A 20 -0.09 -14.31 -6.80
C ASP A 20 -0.30 -14.60 -5.31
N ARG A 21 -0.29 -13.56 -4.46
CA ARG A 21 -0.48 -13.65 -3.00
C ARG A 21 -1.77 -13.00 -2.53
N ALA A 22 -2.72 -12.72 -3.44
CA ALA A 22 -3.92 -11.94 -3.13
C ALA A 22 -4.80 -12.53 -2.00
N GLU A 23 -4.86 -13.86 -1.88
CA GLU A 23 -5.57 -14.54 -0.79
C GLU A 23 -4.80 -14.51 0.54
N GLU A 24 -3.48 -14.64 0.49
CA GLU A 24 -2.60 -14.54 1.66
C GLU A 24 -2.67 -13.14 2.27
N ILE A 25 -2.60 -12.10 1.43
CA ILE A 25 -2.73 -10.69 1.84
C ILE A 25 -4.06 -10.46 2.57
N ALA A 26 -5.17 -10.96 2.03
CA ALA A 26 -6.48 -10.77 2.64
C ALA A 26 -6.60 -11.50 3.98
N ARG A 27 -6.08 -12.72 4.08
CA ARG A 27 -6.05 -13.46 5.34
C ARG A 27 -5.18 -12.74 6.38
N LEU A 28 -3.98 -12.32 6.01
CA LEU A 28 -3.03 -11.69 6.92
C LEU A 28 -3.54 -10.33 7.40
N ALA A 29 -4.10 -9.50 6.51
CA ALA A 29 -4.67 -8.21 6.89
C ALA A 29 -5.90 -8.33 7.80
N ALA A 30 -6.64 -9.45 7.74
CA ALA A 30 -7.76 -9.71 8.64
C ALA A 30 -7.32 -10.07 10.06
N ILE A 31 -6.10 -10.61 10.24
CA ILE A 31 -5.62 -11.16 11.53
C ILE A 31 -4.43 -10.41 12.13
N SER A 32 -3.73 -9.60 11.33
CA SER A 32 -2.54 -8.84 11.73
C SER A 32 -2.79 -7.36 11.52
N GLU A 33 -3.06 -6.63 12.61
CA GLU A 33 -3.19 -5.17 12.58
C GLU A 33 -1.95 -4.47 12.02
N PRO A 34 -0.71 -4.83 12.40
CA PRO A 34 0.49 -4.21 11.82
C PRO A 34 0.57 -4.37 10.29
N PHE A 35 0.22 -5.56 9.78
CA PHE A 35 0.21 -5.81 8.34
C PHE A 35 -0.91 -5.02 7.64
N ARG A 36 -2.09 -4.91 8.27
CA ARG A 36 -3.17 -4.08 7.75
C ARG A 36 -2.75 -2.61 7.66
N SER A 37 -2.13 -2.06 8.70
CA SER A 37 -1.63 -0.68 8.69
C SER A 37 -0.62 -0.46 7.58
N LEU A 38 0.29 -1.41 7.35
CA LEU A 38 1.24 -1.35 6.25
C LEU A 38 0.56 -1.33 4.87
N CYS A 39 -0.52 -2.10 4.68
CA CYS A 39 -1.32 -2.06 3.45
C CYS A 39 -2.02 -0.70 3.28
N GLU A 40 -2.52 -0.12 4.38
CA GLU A 40 -3.18 1.19 4.40
C GLU A 40 -2.20 2.31 4.03
N ASP A 41 -0.99 2.28 4.58
CA ASP A 41 0.08 3.25 4.30
C ASP A 41 0.51 3.19 2.83
N TYR A 42 0.71 1.98 2.29
CA TYR A 42 0.99 1.77 0.87
C TYR A 42 -0.11 2.38 -0.02
N ALA A 43 -1.37 2.06 0.27
CA ALA A 43 -2.49 2.56 -0.50
C ALA A 43 -2.62 4.09 -0.46
N LEU A 44 -2.36 4.69 0.71
CA LEU A 44 -2.36 6.13 0.87
C LEU A 44 -1.24 6.80 0.05
N ALA A 45 -0.03 6.25 0.10
CA ALA A 45 1.10 6.76 -0.66
C ALA A 45 0.85 6.68 -2.18
N VAL A 46 0.38 5.53 -2.68
CA VAL A 46 0.05 5.33 -4.10
C VAL A 46 -1.04 6.31 -4.57
N ASN A 47 -2.13 6.45 -3.81
CA ASN A 47 -3.21 7.36 -4.17
C ASN A 47 -2.76 8.82 -4.15
N THR A 48 -1.89 9.19 -3.21
CA THR A 48 -1.34 10.54 -3.13
C THR A 48 -0.42 10.82 -4.32
N LEU A 49 0.48 9.90 -4.66
CA LEU A 49 1.34 10.04 -5.83
C LEU A 49 0.52 10.16 -7.13
N ARG A 50 -0.48 9.29 -7.33
CA ARG A 50 -1.39 9.37 -8.50
C ARG A 50 -2.08 10.72 -8.60
N ARG A 51 -2.50 11.29 -7.47
CA ARG A 51 -3.10 12.63 -7.45
C ARG A 51 -2.09 13.70 -7.87
N LEU A 52 -0.89 13.69 -7.30
CA LEU A 52 0.18 14.64 -7.66
C LEU A 52 0.57 14.54 -9.15
N GLU A 53 0.70 13.32 -9.67
CA GLU A 53 0.97 13.05 -11.08
C GLU A 53 -0.15 13.55 -12.00
N SER A 54 -1.42 13.39 -11.59
CA SER A 54 -2.57 13.88 -12.36
C SER A 54 -2.66 15.41 -12.39
N GLU A 55 -2.25 16.08 -11.31
CA GLU A 55 -2.23 17.53 -11.22
C GLU A 55 -1.01 18.15 -11.94
N ASN A 56 0.09 17.39 -12.02
CA ASN A 56 1.31 17.70 -12.77
C ASN A 56 1.84 19.13 -12.55
N ARG A 57 1.84 19.60 -11.30
CA ARG A 57 2.35 20.92 -10.93
C ARG A 57 3.86 20.85 -10.76
N GLN A 58 4.58 21.80 -11.35
CA GLN A 58 6.05 21.87 -11.26
C GLN A 58 6.57 21.89 -9.81
N GLN A 59 5.82 22.52 -8.90
CA GLN A 59 6.17 22.63 -7.48
C GLN A 59 6.08 21.30 -6.70
N ASP A 60 5.40 20.29 -7.24
CA ASP A 60 5.20 18.99 -6.58
C ASP A 60 6.23 17.93 -7.03
N VAL A 61 7.15 18.27 -7.94
CA VAL A 61 8.13 17.32 -8.51
C VAL A 61 8.98 16.67 -7.42
N GLU A 62 9.48 17.43 -6.45
CA GLU A 62 10.28 16.90 -5.33
C GLU A 62 9.45 15.93 -4.47
N ARG A 63 8.23 16.33 -4.11
CA ARG A 63 7.29 15.48 -3.36
C ARG A 63 6.94 14.19 -4.10
N MET A 64 6.82 14.24 -5.43
CA MET A 64 6.59 13.05 -6.25
C MET A 64 7.77 12.08 -6.20
N VAL A 65 9.01 12.58 -6.11
CA VAL A 65 10.20 11.74 -5.90
C VAL A 65 10.14 11.08 -4.52
N GLU A 66 9.88 11.86 -3.46
CA GLU A 66 9.74 11.34 -2.10
C GLU A 66 8.67 10.24 -1.99
N TYR A 67 7.50 10.46 -2.59
CA TYR A 67 6.43 9.45 -2.58
C TYR A 67 6.81 8.18 -3.35
N ARG A 68 7.60 8.27 -4.43
CA ARG A 68 8.08 7.08 -5.15
C ARG A 68 9.06 6.28 -4.32
N GLU A 69 9.96 6.95 -3.59
CA GLU A 69 10.90 6.29 -2.68
C GLU A 69 10.16 5.62 -1.52
N LEU A 70 9.20 6.32 -0.90
CA LEU A 70 8.35 5.76 0.15
C LEU A 70 7.55 4.54 -0.34
N ILE A 71 6.97 4.60 -1.54
CA ILE A 71 6.25 3.47 -2.13
C ILE A 71 7.20 2.27 -2.29
N ALA A 72 8.41 2.47 -2.81
CA ALA A 72 9.37 1.39 -2.97
C ALA A 72 9.78 0.74 -1.63
N GLU A 73 9.90 1.54 -0.56
CA GLU A 73 10.13 1.04 0.78
C GLU A 73 8.95 0.20 1.30
N LEU A 74 7.72 0.70 1.16
CA LEU A 74 6.51 -0.01 1.58
C LEU A 74 6.31 -1.31 0.79
N GLU A 75 6.64 -1.33 -0.50
CA GLU A 75 6.59 -2.55 -1.33
C GLU A 75 7.58 -3.63 -0.83
N ARG A 76 8.78 -3.20 -0.40
CA ARG A 76 9.77 -4.08 0.23
C ARG A 76 9.25 -4.64 1.55
N GLU A 77 8.74 -3.79 2.44
CA GLU A 77 8.22 -4.21 3.76
C GLU A 77 7.02 -5.16 3.64
N LEU A 78 6.13 -4.92 2.66
CA LEU A 78 5.00 -5.81 2.36
C LEU A 78 5.48 -7.18 1.90
N SER A 79 6.48 -7.21 1.00
CA SER A 79 7.06 -8.44 0.49
C SER A 79 7.77 -9.23 1.59
N GLU A 80 8.52 -8.55 2.46
CA GLU A 80 9.19 -9.14 3.62
C GLU A 80 8.18 -9.71 4.62
N SER A 81 7.11 -8.97 4.92
CA SER A 81 6.04 -9.43 5.81
C SER A 81 5.34 -10.70 5.31
N LEU A 82 5.21 -10.87 3.99
CA LEU A 82 4.66 -12.09 3.36
C LEU A 82 5.69 -13.22 3.23
N GLY A 83 6.98 -12.92 3.22
CA GLY A 83 8.08 -13.90 3.23
C GLY A 83 8.44 -14.41 4.63
N ALA A 84 8.19 -13.60 5.67
CA ALA A 84 8.47 -13.92 7.07
C ALA A 84 7.49 -14.94 7.68
N VAL A 85 6.38 -15.28 6.99
CA VAL A 85 5.40 -16.30 7.43
C VAL A 85 5.91 -17.75 7.22
N SER A 86 7.19 -17.93 6.90
CA SER A 86 7.84 -19.24 6.82
C SER A 86 8.86 -19.44 7.95
N LYS A 87 8.38 -19.69 9.17
CA LYS A 87 9.08 -20.53 10.15
C LYS A 87 8.17 -21.00 11.28
#